data_AF-A0A183BR85-F1
#
_entry.id   AF-A0A183BR85-F1
#
_cell.length_a   1.000
_cell.length_b   1.000
_cell.length_c   1.000
_cell.angle_alpha   90.00
_cell.angle_beta   90.00
_cell.angle_gamma   90.00
#
_symmetry.space_group_name_H-M   'P 1'
#
loop_
_entity.id
_entity.type
_entity.pdbx_description
1 polymer ?
#
loop_
_entity_poly.entity_id
_entity_poly.type
_entity_poly.pdbx_seq_one_letter_code
_entity_poly.pdbx_strand_id
1 'polypeptide(L)'
;MNSLRFWSKKRPREQLEAKNRNVQQQVEEASITLQENGVIELEEYQKLVNAQQIKIVGLEQNQQNLHKLVAELSEKAAKCVESEKVEQMKLELEEEMNRKLLKGELIAKMGEEYQNRQQQKIDELTEKLKSLNSVQAKVVAELEEQKLSNAHKLVELKQLNVLQEKVVIMEEYQKQQQQNIVDLQETVAVLIDGIALHWCSVFAERQMPKKDFDIFYYELKILAKKEESIVFIGLATKQTPLDDWVGYYEASYAYGSNGTILGHAVAGCPHTFGRPVIKGKPEFGEGDVVGCGVNLVSRQIIYTKNGQRLDAATLFISFADELFPFVSLYNPGAKIDANFGPNFEFKF
;
A
#
# COMPACT_ATOMS: atom_id res chain seq x y z
N MET A 1 -190.76 153.12 11.01
CA MET A 1 -190.46 153.38 9.59
C MET A 1 -189.00 153.83 9.48
N ASN A 2 -188.21 153.66 8.41
CA ASN A 2 -188.25 152.86 7.16
C ASN A 2 -186.83 152.95 6.52
N SER A 3 -186.32 152.10 5.60
CA SER A 3 -186.75 150.76 5.13
C SER A 3 -185.75 150.15 4.10
N LEU A 4 -185.07 149.04 4.43
CA LEU A 4 -184.71 147.91 3.50
C LEU A 4 -183.71 148.04 2.28
N ARG A 5 -182.97 146.93 1.97
CA ARG A 5 -182.62 146.24 0.63
C ARG A 5 -181.30 146.36 -0.26
N PHE A 6 -180.76 145.17 -0.70
CA PHE A 6 -180.10 144.65 -2.01
C PHE A 6 -178.56 144.71 -2.47
N TRP A 7 -178.17 144.17 -3.69
CA TRP A 7 -177.00 143.27 -4.16
C TRP A 7 -175.77 143.77 -5.07
N SER A 8 -174.63 142.98 -5.25
CA SER A 8 -173.86 142.53 -6.53
C SER A 8 -172.30 142.78 -6.93
N LYS A 9 -171.50 141.67 -7.25
CA LYS A 9 -170.37 141.27 -8.26
C LYS A 9 -168.92 141.90 -8.66
N LYS A 10 -167.82 141.05 -8.60
CA LYS A 10 -166.68 140.58 -9.56
C LYS A 10 -165.33 141.32 -10.06
N ARG A 11 -164.09 140.73 -9.91
CA ARG A 11 -162.91 140.45 -10.90
C ARG A 11 -161.41 140.34 -10.36
N PRO A 12 -160.36 139.83 -11.12
CA PRO A 12 -159.03 139.35 -10.59
C PRO A 12 -157.69 139.95 -11.16
N ARG A 13 -156.57 139.81 -10.40
CA ARG A 13 -155.12 139.75 -10.82
C ARG A 13 -154.22 139.33 -9.62
N GLU A 14 -153.89 138.05 -9.41
CA GLU A 14 -152.72 137.29 -9.93
C GLU A 14 -151.40 137.48 -9.13
N GLN A 15 -151.16 136.70 -8.06
CA GLN A 15 -150.57 135.35 -8.08
C GLN A 15 -149.10 135.22 -8.54
N LEU A 16 -148.46 136.26 -9.09
CA LEU A 16 -147.06 136.15 -9.57
C LEU A 16 -146.02 136.41 -8.46
N GLU A 17 -146.23 137.42 -7.61
CA GLU A 17 -145.25 137.84 -6.59
C GLU A 17 -145.05 136.82 -5.46
N ALA A 18 -146.05 135.98 -5.21
CA ALA A 18 -145.95 134.86 -4.27
C ALA A 18 -145.14 133.67 -4.82
N LYS A 19 -144.87 133.63 -6.14
CA LYS A 19 -144.17 132.51 -6.79
C LYS A 19 -142.67 132.78 -6.93
N ASN A 20 -142.26 134.01 -7.27
CA ASN A 20 -140.84 134.33 -7.47
C ASN A 20 -140.00 134.25 -6.17
N ARG A 21 -140.54 134.65 -5.01
CA ARG A 21 -139.79 134.55 -3.75
C ARG A 21 -139.48 133.11 -3.32
N ASN A 22 -140.32 132.15 -3.70
CA ASN A 22 -140.11 130.74 -3.39
C ASN A 22 -138.97 130.12 -4.23
N VAL A 23 -138.83 130.54 -5.51
CA VAL A 23 -137.80 130.00 -6.41
C VAL A 23 -136.40 130.49 -6.02
N GLN A 24 -136.23 131.75 -5.62
CA GLN A 24 -134.91 132.24 -5.20
C GLN A 24 -134.40 131.53 -3.94
N GLN A 25 -135.27 131.25 -2.97
CA GLN A 25 -134.86 130.58 -1.73
C GLN A 25 -134.42 129.12 -1.95
N GLN A 26 -135.03 128.41 -2.91
CA GLN A 26 -134.63 127.03 -3.27
C GLN A 26 -133.30 126.94 -4.03
N VAL A 27 -132.83 128.01 -4.68
CA VAL A 27 -131.53 128.03 -5.38
C VAL A 27 -130.37 128.22 -4.41
N GLU A 28 -130.56 129.01 -3.34
CA GLU A 28 -129.54 129.25 -2.31
C GLU A 28 -129.21 127.96 -1.53
N GLU A 29 -130.24 127.21 -1.10
CA GLU A 29 -130.08 125.97 -0.32
C GLU A 29 -129.35 124.87 -1.10
N ALA A 30 -129.59 124.76 -2.41
CA ALA A 30 -128.95 123.76 -3.28
C ALA A 30 -127.46 124.04 -3.55
N SER A 31 -127.01 125.30 -3.44
CA SER A 31 -125.60 125.64 -3.66
C SER A 31 -124.73 125.30 -2.44
N ILE A 32 -125.28 125.41 -1.22
CA ILE A 32 -124.58 125.09 0.02
C ILE A 32 -124.34 123.58 0.13
N THR A 33 -125.32 122.74 -0.25
CA THR A 33 -125.19 121.27 -0.19
C THR A 33 -124.12 120.69 -1.13
N LEU A 34 -123.71 121.44 -2.15
CA LEU A 34 -122.66 121.03 -3.09
C LEU A 34 -121.24 121.33 -2.60
N GLN A 35 -121.04 122.29 -1.69
CA GLN A 35 -119.71 122.63 -1.18
C GLN A 35 -119.24 121.74 -0.03
N GLU A 36 -120.15 121.29 0.86
CA GLU A 36 -119.76 120.47 2.02
C GLU A 36 -119.37 119.03 1.64
N ASN A 37 -120.06 118.41 0.68
CA ASN A 37 -119.82 117.01 0.31
C ASN A 37 -118.45 116.78 -0.37
N GLY A 38 -117.93 117.75 -1.13
CA GLY A 38 -116.68 117.60 -1.88
C GLY A 38 -115.40 117.59 -1.03
N VAL A 39 -115.47 118.05 0.23
CA VAL A 39 -114.29 118.10 1.13
C VAL A 39 -114.04 116.75 1.82
N ILE A 40 -115.08 115.94 2.02
CA ILE A 40 -115.02 114.71 2.81
C ILE A 40 -114.28 113.58 2.06
N GLU A 41 -114.44 113.47 0.73
CA GLU A 41 -113.83 112.37 -0.06
C GLU A 41 -112.29 112.44 -0.16
N LEU A 42 -111.67 113.62 0.02
CA LEU A 42 -110.22 113.79 -0.13
C LEU A 42 -109.40 113.29 1.08
N GLU A 43 -109.94 113.40 2.31
CA GLU A 43 -109.21 112.96 3.51
C GLU A 43 -109.08 111.43 3.62
N GLU A 44 -110.06 110.68 3.10
CA GLU A 44 -110.02 109.21 3.14
C GLU A 44 -108.95 108.64 2.21
N TYR A 45 -108.76 109.24 1.03
CA TYR A 45 -107.73 108.82 0.07
C TYR A 45 -106.32 108.96 0.65
N GLN A 46 -106.03 110.07 1.35
CA GLN A 46 -104.71 110.28 1.95
C GLN A 46 -104.39 109.28 3.07
N LYS A 47 -105.40 108.86 3.85
CA LYS A 47 -105.26 107.80 4.87
C LYS A 47 -104.88 106.46 4.22
N LEU A 48 -105.47 106.12 3.07
CA LEU A 48 -105.18 104.88 2.35
C LEU A 48 -103.73 104.83 1.82
N VAL A 49 -103.26 105.92 1.21
CA VAL A 49 -101.88 106.03 0.70
C VAL A 49 -100.86 105.88 1.82
N ASN A 50 -101.06 106.56 2.95
CA ASN A 50 -100.17 106.44 4.11
C ASN A 50 -100.13 105.00 4.66
N ALA A 51 -101.27 104.31 4.71
CA ALA A 51 -101.34 102.91 5.15
C ALA A 51 -100.65 101.93 4.19
N GLN A 52 -100.64 102.21 2.88
CA GLN A 52 -99.88 101.44 1.90
C GLN A 52 -98.38 101.69 2.02
N GLN A 53 -97.94 102.95 2.22
CA GLN A 53 -96.52 103.29 2.38
C GLN A 53 -95.89 102.56 3.58
N ILE A 54 -96.60 102.46 4.71
CA ILE A 54 -96.13 101.72 5.90
C ILE A 54 -95.93 100.23 5.59
N LYS A 55 -96.81 99.61 4.78
CA LYS A 55 -96.65 98.21 4.37
C LYS A 55 -95.46 98.00 3.44
N ILE A 56 -95.20 98.94 2.52
CA ILE A 56 -94.04 98.88 1.61
C ILE A 56 -92.74 98.91 2.42
N VAL A 57 -92.58 99.86 3.34
CA VAL A 57 -91.40 99.96 4.21
C VAL A 57 -91.23 98.69 5.07
N GLY A 58 -92.33 98.11 5.58
CA GLY A 58 -92.29 96.83 6.30
C GLY A 58 -91.84 95.63 5.44
N LEU A 59 -92.21 95.61 4.16
CA LEU A 59 -91.77 94.58 3.21
C LEU A 59 -90.30 94.75 2.83
N GLU A 60 -89.83 95.99 2.61
CA GLU A 60 -88.41 96.30 2.37
C GLU A 60 -87.53 95.87 3.55
N GLN A 61 -87.98 96.14 4.78
CA GLN A 61 -87.29 95.71 6.00
C GLN A 61 -87.22 94.17 6.11
N ASN A 62 -88.31 93.48 5.77
CA ASN A 62 -88.34 92.01 5.73
C ASN A 62 -87.42 91.45 4.64
N GLN A 63 -87.34 92.08 3.47
CA GLN A 63 -86.44 91.67 2.40
C GLN A 63 -84.96 91.83 2.82
N GLN A 64 -84.60 92.93 3.48
CA GLN A 64 -83.25 93.11 4.06
C GLN A 64 -82.92 92.02 5.10
N ASN A 65 -83.86 91.71 6.00
CA ASN A 65 -83.69 90.65 6.99
C ASN A 65 -83.50 89.27 6.32
N LEU A 66 -84.24 88.98 5.25
CA LEU A 66 -84.11 87.72 4.49
C LEU A 66 -82.73 87.62 3.82
N HIS A 67 -82.26 88.69 3.18
CA HIS A 67 -80.92 88.73 2.57
C HIS A 67 -79.82 88.51 3.62
N LYS A 68 -79.95 89.10 4.81
CA LYS A 68 -79.01 88.87 5.91
C LYS A 68 -79.00 87.40 6.37
N LEU A 69 -80.17 86.79 6.55
CA LEU A 69 -80.28 85.39 6.95
C LEU A 69 -79.69 84.42 5.91
N VAL A 70 -79.90 84.70 4.62
CA VAL A 70 -79.30 83.93 3.51
C VAL A 70 -77.78 84.05 3.51
N ALA A 71 -77.24 85.25 3.77
CA ALA A 71 -75.80 85.45 3.89
C ALA A 71 -75.21 84.63 5.08
N GLU A 72 -75.81 84.73 6.27
CA GLU A 72 -75.39 83.97 7.46
C GLU A 72 -75.48 82.44 7.27
N LEU A 73 -76.49 81.94 6.55
CA LEU A 73 -76.61 80.53 6.19
C LEU A 73 -75.56 80.10 5.16
N SER A 74 -75.25 80.95 4.17
CA SER A 74 -74.20 80.65 3.18
C SER A 74 -72.81 80.54 3.79
N GLU A 75 -72.49 81.39 4.78
CA GLU A 75 -71.21 81.35 5.51
C GLU A 75 -71.09 80.08 6.38
N LYS A 76 -72.18 79.66 7.04
CA LYS A 76 -72.23 78.41 7.80
C LYS A 76 -72.08 77.18 6.90
N ALA A 77 -72.72 77.17 5.73
CA ALA A 77 -72.59 76.08 4.77
C ALA A 77 -71.14 75.92 4.27
N ALA A 78 -70.47 77.03 3.94
CA ALA A 78 -69.06 77.02 3.54
C ALA A 78 -68.15 76.41 4.63
N LYS A 79 -68.34 76.81 5.89
CA LYS A 79 -67.57 76.28 7.04
C LYS A 79 -67.76 74.77 7.26
N CYS A 80 -68.96 74.24 7.00
CA CYS A 80 -69.23 72.81 7.14
C CYS A 80 -68.46 72.00 6.08
N VAL A 81 -68.50 72.43 4.82
CA VAL A 81 -67.76 71.80 3.70
C VAL A 81 -66.24 71.84 3.92
N GLU A 82 -65.72 72.91 4.54
CA GLU A 82 -64.30 72.99 4.91
C GLU A 82 -63.92 71.92 5.95
N SER A 83 -64.78 71.68 6.95
CA SER A 83 -64.51 70.68 8.00
C SER A 83 -64.56 69.23 7.49
N GLU A 84 -65.49 68.90 6.60
CA GLU A 84 -65.61 67.57 6.00
C GLU A 84 -64.37 67.23 5.14
N LYS A 85 -63.87 68.21 4.37
CA LYS A 85 -62.62 68.05 3.59
C LYS A 85 -61.40 67.79 4.48
N VAL A 86 -61.30 68.48 5.62
CA VAL A 86 -60.19 68.30 6.56
C VAL A 86 -60.22 66.92 7.20
N GLU A 87 -61.41 66.43 7.58
CA GLU A 87 -61.55 65.10 8.16
C GLU A 87 -61.22 63.99 7.14
N GLN A 88 -61.62 64.17 5.88
CA GLN A 88 -61.27 63.23 4.81
C GLN A 88 -59.76 63.23 4.49
N MET A 89 -59.10 64.40 4.47
CA MET A 89 -57.63 64.46 4.32
C MET A 89 -56.87 63.79 5.48
N LYS A 90 -57.40 63.82 6.71
CA LYS A 90 -56.78 63.09 7.84
C LYS A 90 -56.83 61.58 7.62
N LEU A 91 -57.99 61.05 7.22
CA LEU A 91 -58.16 59.62 6.94
C LEU A 91 -57.23 59.16 5.81
N GLU A 92 -57.15 59.92 4.71
CA GLU A 92 -56.24 59.61 3.59
C GLU A 92 -54.76 59.63 4.01
N LEU A 93 -54.37 60.58 4.86
CA LEU A 93 -53.01 60.70 5.41
C LEU A 93 -52.67 59.56 6.38
N GLU A 94 -53.60 59.17 7.25
CA GLU A 94 -53.45 58.06 8.20
C GLU A 94 -53.35 56.72 7.46
N GLU A 95 -54.18 56.50 6.43
CA GLU A 95 -54.00 55.37 5.53
C GLU A 95 -52.64 55.38 4.81
N GLU A 96 -52.16 56.54 4.34
CA GLU A 96 -50.86 56.60 3.66
C GLU A 96 -49.69 56.34 4.61
N MET A 97 -49.78 56.84 5.84
CA MET A 97 -48.83 56.54 6.92
C MET A 97 -48.81 55.03 7.21
N ASN A 98 -49.97 54.40 7.36
CA ASN A 98 -50.10 52.95 7.57
C ASN A 98 -49.57 52.14 6.38
N ARG A 99 -49.84 52.57 5.14
CA ARG A 99 -49.26 51.98 3.91
C ARG A 99 -47.73 52.10 3.86
N LYS A 100 -47.16 53.20 4.34
CA LYS A 100 -45.70 53.43 4.42
C LYS A 100 -45.06 52.58 5.52
N LEU A 101 -45.68 52.50 6.69
CA LEU A 101 -45.22 51.67 7.82
C LEU A 101 -45.17 50.18 7.41
N LEU A 102 -46.27 49.65 6.84
CA LEU A 102 -46.35 48.26 6.39
C LEU A 102 -45.29 47.92 5.32
N LYS A 103 -44.98 48.86 4.40
CA LYS A 103 -43.89 48.70 3.44
C LYS A 103 -42.52 48.66 4.12
N GLY A 104 -42.30 49.50 5.14
CA GLY A 104 -41.08 49.47 5.95
C GLY A 104 -40.87 48.15 6.68
N GLU A 105 -41.91 47.64 7.34
CA GLU A 105 -41.89 46.33 8.00
C GLU A 105 -41.62 45.17 7.03
N LEU A 106 -42.23 45.19 5.84
CA LEU A 106 -42.00 44.17 4.82
C LEU A 106 -40.54 44.18 4.32
N ILE A 107 -39.95 45.37 4.12
CA ILE A 107 -38.54 45.52 3.74
C ILE A 107 -37.63 45.02 4.85
N ALA A 108 -37.92 45.34 6.11
CA ALA A 108 -37.15 44.87 7.27
C ALA A 108 -37.15 43.33 7.37
N LYS A 109 -38.33 42.69 7.28
CA LYS A 109 -38.47 41.23 7.30
C LYS A 109 -37.74 40.55 6.14
N MET A 110 -37.84 41.08 4.92
CA MET A 110 -37.06 40.56 3.78
C MET A 110 -35.54 40.73 3.99
N GLY A 111 -35.12 41.81 4.64
CA GLY A 111 -33.73 42.03 5.04
C GLY A 111 -33.21 41.01 6.05
N GLU A 112 -33.97 40.75 7.11
CA GLU A 112 -33.67 39.70 8.09
C GLU A 112 -33.65 38.30 7.47
N GLU A 113 -34.65 37.95 6.65
CA GLU A 113 -34.66 36.68 5.92
C GLU A 113 -33.46 36.52 4.99
N TYR A 114 -33.02 37.60 4.33
CA TYR A 114 -31.86 37.58 3.46
C TYR A 114 -30.58 37.39 4.27
N GLN A 115 -30.40 38.11 5.39
CA GLN A 115 -29.25 37.92 6.28
C GLN A 115 -29.22 36.52 6.88
N ASN A 116 -30.35 36.00 7.38
CA ASN A 116 -30.44 34.64 7.91
C ASN A 116 -30.07 33.59 6.85
N ARG A 117 -30.52 33.75 5.60
CA ARG A 117 -30.12 32.88 4.48
C ARG A 117 -28.64 32.99 4.11
N GLN A 118 -27.99 34.14 4.32
CA GLN A 118 -26.55 34.26 4.13
C GLN A 118 -25.77 33.64 5.29
N GLN A 119 -26.21 33.85 6.54
CA GLN A 119 -25.58 33.26 7.72
C GLN A 119 -25.61 31.73 7.68
N GLN A 120 -26.76 31.12 7.34
CA GLN A 120 -26.88 29.67 7.15
C GLN A 120 -25.87 29.12 6.14
N LYS A 121 -25.63 29.83 5.02
CA LYS A 121 -24.61 29.44 4.02
C LYS A 121 -23.19 29.57 4.55
N ILE A 122 -22.90 30.61 5.34
CA ILE A 122 -21.60 30.80 5.99
C ILE A 122 -21.35 29.66 6.99
N ASP A 123 -22.34 29.29 7.79
CA ASP A 123 -22.25 28.22 8.77
C ASP A 123 -22.03 26.86 8.08
N GLU A 124 -22.82 26.54 7.04
CA GLU A 124 -22.62 25.35 6.20
C GLU A 124 -21.22 25.26 5.59
N LEU A 125 -20.72 26.36 5.02
CA LEU A 125 -19.39 26.42 4.42
C LEU A 125 -18.30 26.28 5.48
N THR A 126 -18.51 26.82 6.68
CA THR A 126 -17.57 26.73 7.81
C THR A 126 -17.46 25.30 8.32
N GLU A 127 -18.56 24.56 8.45
CA GLU A 127 -18.53 23.14 8.83
C GLU A 127 -17.90 22.27 7.72
N LYS A 128 -18.20 22.54 6.45
CA LYS A 128 -17.52 21.89 5.32
C LYS A 128 -16.00 22.13 5.36
N LEU A 129 -15.56 23.35 5.67
CA LEU A 129 -14.14 23.70 5.79
C LEU A 129 -13.47 22.98 6.98
N LYS A 130 -14.11 22.93 8.16
CA LYS A 130 -13.63 22.17 9.32
C LYS A 130 -13.44 20.69 9.00
N SER A 131 -14.43 20.09 8.34
CA SER A 131 -14.37 18.68 7.89
C SER A 131 -13.20 18.46 6.92
N LEU A 132 -13.05 19.33 5.92
CA LEU A 132 -11.95 19.25 4.94
C LEU A 132 -10.57 19.34 5.61
N ASN A 133 -10.39 20.29 6.55
CA ASN A 133 -9.14 20.45 7.29
C ASN A 133 -8.82 19.23 8.17
N SER A 134 -9.83 18.60 8.77
CA SER A 134 -9.69 17.35 9.53
C SER A 134 -9.24 16.19 8.65
N VAL A 135 -9.82 16.03 7.46
CA VAL A 135 -9.39 15.03 6.48
C VAL A 135 -7.96 15.31 6.00
N GLN A 136 -7.63 16.57 5.70
CA GLN A 136 -6.27 16.96 5.29
C GLN A 136 -5.23 16.63 6.36
N ALA A 137 -5.52 16.90 7.64
CA ALA A 137 -4.62 16.58 8.75
C ALA A 137 -4.36 15.07 8.86
N LYS A 138 -5.39 14.23 8.68
CA LYS A 138 -5.24 12.75 8.66
C LYS A 138 -4.37 12.28 7.49
N VAL A 139 -4.64 12.77 6.28
CA VAL A 139 -3.85 12.41 5.08
C VAL A 139 -2.39 12.82 5.22
N VAL A 140 -2.10 13.97 5.84
CA VAL A 140 -0.72 14.40 6.13
C VAL A 140 -0.05 13.46 7.13
N ALA A 141 -0.73 13.11 8.23
CA ALA A 141 -0.19 12.18 9.24
C ALA A 141 0.09 10.78 8.65
N GLU A 142 -0.87 10.21 7.91
CA GLU A 142 -0.70 8.91 7.22
C GLU A 142 0.47 8.94 6.23
N LEU A 143 0.66 10.05 5.51
CA LEU A 143 1.78 10.21 4.57
C LEU A 143 3.13 10.33 5.30
N GLU A 144 3.18 10.94 6.48
CA GLU A 144 4.40 11.01 7.30
C GLU A 144 4.75 9.64 7.92
N GLU A 145 3.77 8.89 8.43
CA GLU A 145 3.97 7.51 8.87
C GLU A 145 4.48 6.61 7.74
N GLN A 146 3.91 6.71 6.53
CA GLN A 146 4.39 5.97 5.36
C GLN A 146 5.81 6.36 4.96
N LYS A 147 6.18 7.65 4.99
CA LYS A 147 7.56 8.08 4.75
C LYS A 147 8.53 7.45 5.76
N LEU A 148 8.16 7.45 7.04
CA LEU A 148 8.98 6.86 8.10
C LEU A 148 9.10 5.33 7.94
N SER A 149 8.02 4.63 7.61
CA SER A 149 8.02 3.19 7.33
C SER A 149 8.91 2.84 6.14
N ASN A 150 8.81 3.59 5.04
CA ASN A 150 9.60 3.35 3.84
C ASN A 150 11.10 3.68 4.05
N ALA A 151 11.43 4.65 4.90
CA ALA A 151 12.81 4.92 5.31
C ALA A 151 13.41 3.73 6.09
N HIS A 152 12.66 3.11 7.01
CA HIS A 152 13.11 1.91 7.73
C HIS A 152 13.35 0.74 6.77
N LYS A 153 12.40 0.44 5.87
CA LYS A 153 12.56 -0.63 4.86
C LYS A 153 13.80 -0.43 3.98
N LEU A 154 14.14 0.81 3.64
CA LEU A 154 15.36 1.12 2.88
C LEU A 154 16.65 0.83 3.66
N VAL A 155 16.64 0.98 4.99
CA VAL A 155 17.78 0.60 5.85
C VAL A 155 17.89 -0.92 5.95
N GLU A 156 16.78 -1.64 6.14
CA GLU A 156 16.74 -3.10 6.17
C GLU A 156 17.26 -3.69 4.84
N LEU A 157 16.81 -3.20 3.69
CA LEU A 157 17.29 -3.64 2.37
C LEU A 157 18.80 -3.43 2.19
N LYS A 158 19.36 -2.31 2.69
CA LYS A 158 20.81 -2.07 2.67
C LYS A 158 21.58 -3.08 3.53
N GLN A 159 21.06 -3.42 4.72
CA GLN A 159 21.65 -4.44 5.59
C GLN A 159 21.57 -5.84 4.95
N LEU A 160 20.45 -6.15 4.27
CA LEU A 160 20.25 -7.41 3.57
C LEU A 160 21.28 -7.60 2.44
N ASN A 161 21.54 -6.55 1.64
CA ASN A 161 22.56 -6.60 0.58
C ASN A 161 23.97 -6.88 1.15
N VAL A 162 24.36 -6.25 2.27
CA VAL A 162 25.67 -6.51 2.91
C VAL A 162 25.76 -7.94 3.46
N LEU A 163 24.64 -8.54 3.88
CA LEU A 163 24.59 -9.95 4.24
C LEU A 163 24.70 -10.86 3.00
N GLN A 164 24.05 -10.49 1.88
CA GLN A 164 24.12 -11.21 0.61
C GLN A 164 25.58 -11.33 0.10
N GLU A 165 26.33 -10.22 0.13
CA GLU A 165 27.76 -10.19 -0.26
C GLU A 165 28.61 -11.15 0.60
N LYS A 166 28.35 -11.20 1.91
CA LYS A 166 29.05 -12.13 2.82
C LYS A 166 28.72 -13.59 2.55
N VAL A 167 27.48 -13.90 2.16
CA VAL A 167 27.09 -15.27 1.79
C VAL A 167 27.86 -15.74 0.56
N VAL A 168 27.97 -14.91 -0.49
CA VAL A 168 28.73 -15.24 -1.70
C VAL A 168 30.21 -15.55 -1.37
N ILE A 169 30.85 -14.75 -0.53
CA ILE A 169 32.24 -14.97 -0.09
C ILE A 169 32.36 -16.30 0.69
N MET A 170 31.39 -16.64 1.54
CA MET A 170 31.39 -17.91 2.29
C MET A 170 31.18 -19.14 1.38
N GLU A 171 30.32 -19.04 0.36
CA GLU A 171 30.14 -20.11 -0.64
C GLU A 171 31.42 -20.33 -1.46
N GLU A 172 32.14 -19.27 -1.81
CA GLU A 172 33.40 -19.35 -2.55
C GLU A 172 34.52 -19.97 -1.70
N TYR A 173 34.58 -19.62 -0.41
CA TYR A 173 35.47 -20.26 0.57
C TYR A 173 35.17 -21.75 0.76
N GLN A 174 33.89 -22.14 0.85
CA GLN A 174 33.49 -23.56 0.94
C GLN A 174 33.92 -24.35 -0.29
N LYS A 175 33.78 -23.79 -1.51
CA LYS A 175 34.25 -24.43 -2.74
C LYS A 175 35.77 -24.65 -2.74
N GLN A 176 36.55 -23.66 -2.28
CA GLN A 176 38.00 -23.81 -2.13
C GLN A 176 38.38 -24.90 -1.12
N GLN A 177 37.71 -24.97 0.03
CA GLN A 177 37.94 -26.07 0.98
C GLN A 177 37.60 -27.44 0.38
N GLN A 178 36.49 -27.55 -0.36
CA GLN A 178 36.08 -28.79 -1.01
C GLN A 178 37.11 -29.26 -2.05
N GLN A 179 37.69 -28.34 -2.83
CA GLN A 179 38.75 -28.67 -3.78
C GLN A 179 40.01 -29.18 -3.08
N ASN A 180 40.48 -28.49 -2.03
CA ASN A 180 41.66 -28.90 -1.27
C ASN A 180 41.51 -30.32 -0.67
N ILE A 181 40.28 -30.73 -0.29
CA ILE A 181 40.02 -32.09 0.20
C ILE A 181 40.19 -33.13 -0.92
N VAL A 182 39.73 -32.83 -2.14
CA VAL A 182 39.89 -33.72 -3.31
C VAL A 182 41.37 -33.87 -3.65
N ASP A 183 42.11 -32.76 -3.73
CA ASP A 183 43.54 -32.77 -4.05
C ASP A 183 44.36 -33.57 -3.01
N LEU A 184 44.00 -33.46 -1.72
CA LEU A 184 44.59 -34.26 -0.64
C LEU A 184 44.22 -35.75 -0.75
N GLN A 185 42.99 -36.09 -1.12
CA GLN A 185 42.56 -37.48 -1.32
C GLN A 185 43.31 -38.13 -2.51
N GLU A 186 43.48 -37.41 -3.61
CA GLU A 186 44.26 -37.86 -4.77
C GLU A 186 45.74 -38.06 -4.40
N THR A 187 46.33 -37.11 -3.66
CA THR A 187 47.71 -37.22 -3.15
C THR A 187 47.89 -38.44 -2.23
N VAL A 188 46.91 -38.71 -1.35
CA VAL A 188 46.93 -39.87 -0.45
C VAL A 188 46.80 -41.18 -1.21
N ALA A 189 45.97 -41.25 -2.27
CA ALA A 189 45.89 -42.42 -3.13
C ALA A 189 47.23 -42.74 -3.80
N VAL A 190 47.89 -41.73 -4.40
CA VAL A 190 49.22 -41.87 -5.00
C VAL A 190 50.28 -42.31 -3.98
N LEU A 191 50.21 -41.83 -2.73
CA LEU A 191 51.10 -42.26 -1.65
C LEU A 191 50.83 -43.71 -1.21
N ILE A 192 49.59 -44.16 -1.19
CA ILE A 192 49.23 -45.55 -0.88
C ILE A 192 49.77 -46.49 -1.97
N ASP A 193 49.60 -46.14 -3.24
CA ASP A 193 50.17 -46.88 -4.36
C ASP A 193 51.72 -46.89 -4.32
N GLY A 194 52.35 -45.78 -3.88
CA GLY A 194 53.79 -45.70 -3.66
C GLY A 194 54.32 -46.46 -2.44
N ILE A 195 53.45 -46.86 -1.50
CA ILE A 195 53.76 -47.69 -0.32
C ILE A 195 53.36 -49.16 -0.57
N ALA A 196 52.89 -49.49 -1.78
CA ALA A 196 52.20 -50.74 -2.07
C ALA A 196 52.91 -51.99 -1.50
N LEU A 197 52.12 -52.79 -0.78
CA LEU A 197 52.51 -54.07 -0.20
C LEU A 197 52.48 -55.13 -1.30
N HIS A 198 53.40 -55.01 -2.27
CA HIS A 198 53.50 -55.89 -3.43
C HIS A 198 54.79 -56.70 -3.41
N TRP A 199 54.83 -57.77 -4.21
CA TRP A 199 56.08 -58.48 -4.45
C TRP A 199 56.95 -57.71 -5.44
N CYS A 200 58.24 -57.65 -5.13
CA CYS A 200 59.28 -57.20 -6.02
C CYS A 200 60.22 -58.38 -6.26
N SER A 201 60.17 -58.97 -7.45
CA SER A 201 61.03 -60.10 -7.80
C SER A 201 61.98 -59.78 -8.94
N VAL A 202 63.17 -60.37 -8.88
CA VAL A 202 64.26 -60.14 -9.83
C VAL A 202 64.97 -61.44 -10.18
N PHE A 203 65.18 -61.63 -11.49
CA PHE A 203 66.00 -62.72 -12.02
C PHE A 203 67.45 -62.30 -12.13
N ALA A 204 68.36 -63.27 -11.98
CA ALA A 204 69.68 -63.14 -12.60
C ALA A 204 69.55 -63.02 -14.14
N GLU A 205 70.51 -62.33 -14.75
CA GLU A 205 70.59 -62.17 -16.20
C GLU A 205 70.66 -63.53 -16.92
N ARG A 206 71.47 -64.44 -16.37
CA ARG A 206 71.81 -65.72 -16.99
C ARG A 206 71.15 -66.91 -16.30
N GLN A 207 70.89 -67.93 -17.10
CA GLN A 207 70.38 -69.22 -16.64
C GLN A 207 71.43 -69.93 -15.79
N MET A 208 70.99 -70.81 -14.89
CA MET A 208 71.85 -71.83 -14.29
C MET A 208 72.60 -72.63 -15.40
N PRO A 209 73.93 -72.83 -15.30
CA PRO A 209 74.68 -73.60 -16.29
C PRO A 209 74.22 -75.07 -16.30
N LYS A 210 74.08 -75.64 -17.50
CA LYS A 210 73.66 -77.03 -17.74
C LYS A 210 74.83 -78.01 -18.00
N LYS A 211 76.06 -77.51 -18.11
CA LYS A 211 77.28 -78.25 -18.47
C LYS A 211 78.49 -77.66 -17.74
N ASP A 212 79.57 -78.43 -17.70
CA ASP A 212 80.91 -78.04 -17.21
C ASP A 212 81.04 -77.74 -15.70
N PHE A 213 79.97 -77.93 -14.92
CA PHE A 213 79.96 -77.81 -13.45
C PHE A 213 79.16 -78.96 -12.82
N ASP A 214 79.60 -79.44 -11.65
CA ASP A 214 78.85 -80.45 -10.87
C ASP A 214 77.75 -79.83 -9.99
N ILE A 215 77.98 -78.60 -9.52
CA ILE A 215 77.09 -77.85 -8.63
C ILE A 215 77.01 -76.41 -9.10
N PHE A 216 75.78 -75.90 -9.24
CA PHE A 216 75.51 -74.46 -9.27
C PHE A 216 75.09 -74.00 -7.87
N TYR A 217 75.53 -72.81 -7.42
CA TYR A 217 75.14 -72.24 -6.13
C TYR A 217 75.32 -70.72 -6.13
N TYR A 218 74.46 -70.02 -5.39
CA TYR A 218 74.58 -68.60 -5.10
C TYR A 218 74.07 -68.28 -3.68
N GLU A 219 74.55 -67.19 -3.10
CA GLU A 219 74.20 -66.73 -1.76
C GLU A 219 73.47 -65.39 -1.80
N LEU A 220 72.57 -65.18 -0.85
CA LEU A 220 72.01 -63.89 -0.49
C LEU A 220 72.43 -63.53 0.93
N LYS A 221 73.06 -62.36 1.09
CA LYS A 221 73.30 -61.74 2.38
C LYS A 221 72.15 -60.79 2.70
N ILE A 222 71.50 -60.95 3.85
CA ILE A 222 70.39 -60.10 4.26
C ILE A 222 70.96 -58.86 4.99
N LEU A 223 71.06 -57.75 4.27
CA LEU A 223 71.65 -56.50 4.76
C LEU A 223 70.71 -55.71 5.68
N ALA A 224 69.40 -55.85 5.48
CA ALA A 224 68.35 -55.32 6.36
C ALA A 224 67.06 -56.12 6.17
N LYS A 225 66.25 -56.28 7.22
CA LYS A 225 64.91 -56.88 7.10
C LYS A 225 63.98 -56.42 8.23
N LYS A 226 62.91 -55.70 7.90
CA LYS A 226 61.80 -55.44 8.85
C LYS A 226 61.01 -56.71 9.17
N GLU A 227 60.34 -56.72 10.33
CA GLU A 227 59.55 -57.86 10.81
C GLU A 227 58.54 -58.36 9.76
N GLU A 228 57.66 -57.46 9.29
CA GLU A 228 56.61 -57.71 8.28
C GLU A 228 57.14 -57.94 6.85
N SER A 229 58.43 -57.78 6.60
CA SER A 229 59.02 -58.00 5.27
C SER A 229 59.38 -59.47 5.09
N ILE A 230 59.17 -60.02 3.89
CA ILE A 230 59.46 -61.42 3.57
C ILE A 230 60.46 -61.46 2.42
N VAL A 231 61.45 -62.35 2.51
CA VAL A 231 62.47 -62.60 1.49
C VAL A 231 62.40 -64.06 1.08
N PHE A 232 62.35 -64.34 -0.23
CA PHE A 232 62.52 -65.69 -0.77
C PHE A 232 63.75 -65.75 -1.70
N ILE A 233 64.52 -66.83 -1.56
CA ILE A 233 65.62 -67.22 -2.44
C ILE A 233 65.22 -68.50 -3.19
N GLY A 234 65.51 -68.61 -4.48
CA GLY A 234 65.12 -69.80 -5.23
C GLY A 234 65.43 -69.79 -6.72
N LEU A 235 64.68 -70.63 -7.45
CA LEU A 235 64.79 -70.82 -8.89
C LEU A 235 63.41 -70.72 -9.53
N ALA A 236 63.35 -70.13 -10.71
CA ALA A 236 62.13 -70.07 -11.51
C ALA A 236 62.42 -70.01 -13.01
N THR A 237 61.42 -70.30 -13.83
CA THR A 237 61.47 -70.09 -15.27
C THR A 237 61.12 -68.64 -15.62
N LYS A 238 61.60 -68.13 -16.76
CA LYS A 238 61.37 -66.74 -17.23
C LYS A 238 59.89 -66.39 -17.49
N GLN A 239 58.99 -67.36 -17.46
CA GLN A 239 57.53 -67.14 -17.55
C GLN A 239 56.92 -66.69 -16.21
N THR A 240 57.67 -66.73 -15.11
CA THR A 240 57.19 -66.29 -13.79
C THR A 240 57.09 -64.76 -13.74
N PRO A 241 55.95 -64.17 -13.35
CA PRO A 241 55.79 -62.72 -13.18
C PRO A 241 56.74 -62.12 -12.14
N LEU A 242 57.05 -60.82 -12.28
CA LEU A 242 57.97 -60.09 -11.40
C LEU A 242 57.27 -59.43 -10.20
N ASP A 243 55.95 -59.31 -10.28
CA ASP A 243 55.00 -58.81 -9.30
C ASP A 243 54.40 -59.91 -8.40
N ASP A 244 54.88 -61.15 -8.58
CA ASP A 244 54.63 -62.33 -7.74
C ASP A 244 55.96 -62.92 -7.21
N TRP A 245 55.91 -64.02 -6.45
CA TRP A 245 57.08 -64.60 -5.77
C TRP A 245 57.55 -65.97 -6.25
N VAL A 246 58.86 -66.20 -6.09
CA VAL A 246 59.51 -67.48 -6.33
C VAL A 246 58.89 -68.58 -5.45
N GLY A 247 58.58 -69.72 -6.07
CA GLY A 247 57.88 -70.86 -5.47
C GLY A 247 56.36 -70.90 -5.74
N TYR A 248 55.73 -69.77 -6.10
CA TYR A 248 54.28 -69.67 -6.30
C TYR A 248 53.78 -70.39 -7.56
N TYR A 249 54.53 -70.34 -8.66
CA TYR A 249 54.16 -70.98 -9.93
C TYR A 249 54.80 -72.36 -10.12
N GLU A 250 54.26 -73.16 -11.05
CA GLU A 250 54.92 -74.39 -11.50
C GLU A 250 56.32 -74.12 -12.08
N ALA A 251 57.19 -75.13 -12.04
CA ALA A 251 58.62 -75.00 -12.32
C ALA A 251 59.36 -73.90 -11.50
N SER A 252 58.79 -73.48 -10.36
CA SER A 252 59.46 -72.59 -9.40
C SER A 252 59.60 -73.22 -8.00
N TYR A 253 60.76 -72.96 -7.38
CA TYR A 253 61.25 -73.60 -6.16
C TYR A 253 61.87 -72.55 -5.26
N ALA A 254 61.53 -72.52 -3.96
CA ALA A 254 61.98 -71.46 -3.07
C ALA A 254 62.24 -71.89 -1.62
N TYR A 255 63.03 -71.08 -0.91
CA TYR A 255 63.18 -71.04 0.54
C TYR A 255 62.94 -69.61 1.04
N GLY A 256 62.05 -69.44 2.01
CA GLY A 256 61.58 -68.15 2.52
C GLY A 256 62.05 -67.83 3.93
N SER A 257 62.15 -66.53 4.23
CA SER A 257 62.61 -65.99 5.52
C SER A 257 61.79 -66.45 6.73
N ASN A 258 60.55 -66.88 6.47
CA ASN A 258 59.61 -67.48 7.42
C ASN A 258 59.77 -69.01 7.59
N GLY A 259 60.92 -69.58 7.24
CA GLY A 259 61.21 -71.00 7.45
C GLY A 259 60.37 -71.95 6.58
N THR A 260 59.85 -71.45 5.44
CA THR A 260 59.09 -72.25 4.47
C THR A 260 59.91 -72.60 3.24
N ILE A 261 59.74 -73.81 2.72
CA ILE A 261 60.23 -74.24 1.41
C ILE A 261 59.02 -74.53 0.51
N LEU A 262 59.01 -73.98 -0.70
CA LEU A 262 57.91 -74.03 -1.65
C LEU A 262 58.31 -74.77 -2.93
N GLY A 263 57.33 -75.40 -3.58
CA GLY A 263 57.45 -75.96 -4.93
C GLY A 263 58.00 -77.38 -5.02
N HIS A 264 58.31 -78.02 -3.88
CA HIS A 264 58.76 -79.41 -3.84
C HIS A 264 57.66 -80.33 -3.30
N ALA A 265 57.11 -81.18 -4.17
CA ALA A 265 56.14 -82.20 -3.78
C ALA A 265 56.81 -83.29 -2.94
N VAL A 266 56.34 -83.47 -1.70
CA VAL A 266 56.74 -84.55 -0.79
C VAL A 266 55.47 -85.26 -0.31
N ALA A 267 55.50 -86.59 -0.22
CA ALA A 267 54.32 -87.36 0.18
C ALA A 267 53.77 -86.89 1.54
N GLY A 268 52.50 -86.49 1.57
CA GLY A 268 51.83 -85.97 2.77
C GLY A 268 52.13 -84.50 3.13
N CYS A 269 52.86 -83.73 2.31
CA CYS A 269 53.07 -82.31 2.61
C CYS A 269 51.77 -81.50 2.46
N PRO A 270 51.54 -80.49 3.33
CA PRO A 270 50.45 -79.55 3.14
C PRO A 270 50.64 -78.75 1.85
N HIS A 271 49.54 -78.24 1.31
CA HIS A 271 49.55 -77.34 0.17
C HIS A 271 49.10 -75.94 0.61
N THR A 272 49.65 -74.90 0.01
CA THR A 272 49.27 -73.50 0.24
C THR A 272 49.26 -72.80 -1.12
N PHE A 273 48.15 -72.14 -1.44
CA PHE A 273 47.86 -71.64 -2.80
C PHE A 273 48.02 -72.71 -3.91
N GLY A 274 47.63 -73.95 -3.62
CA GLY A 274 47.79 -75.10 -4.53
C GLY A 274 49.23 -75.63 -4.67
N ARG A 275 50.23 -74.98 -4.07
CA ARG A 275 51.64 -75.40 -4.12
C ARG A 275 52.03 -76.25 -2.91
N PRO A 276 52.83 -77.33 -3.07
CA PRO A 276 53.48 -78.02 -1.97
C PRO A 276 54.29 -77.07 -1.08
N VAL A 277 54.11 -77.15 0.23
CA VAL A 277 54.91 -76.39 1.22
C VAL A 277 55.47 -77.30 2.32
N ILE A 278 56.75 -77.12 2.62
CA ILE A 278 57.44 -77.70 3.77
C ILE A 278 57.69 -76.56 4.76
N LYS A 279 57.27 -76.72 6.02
CA LYS A 279 57.40 -75.71 7.08
C LYS A 279 58.40 -76.16 8.14
N GLY A 280 58.78 -75.26 9.05
CA GLY A 280 59.65 -75.60 10.19
C GLY A 280 61.12 -75.74 9.81
N LYS A 281 61.55 -75.13 8.70
CA LYS A 281 62.97 -74.85 8.47
C LYS A 281 63.38 -73.62 9.30
N PRO A 282 64.68 -73.40 9.55
CA PRO A 282 65.13 -72.19 10.22
C PRO A 282 64.58 -70.93 9.53
N GLU A 283 64.14 -69.96 10.30
CA GLU A 283 63.84 -68.62 9.79
C GLU A 283 65.16 -67.86 9.54
N PHE A 284 65.12 -66.81 8.74
CA PHE A 284 66.29 -65.96 8.49
C PHE A 284 65.94 -64.47 8.41
N GLY A 285 66.89 -63.63 8.83
CA GLY A 285 66.73 -62.18 8.95
C GLY A 285 68.03 -61.43 8.77
N GLU A 286 68.06 -60.17 9.22
CA GLU A 286 69.20 -59.28 9.09
C GLU A 286 70.49 -59.90 9.66
N GLY A 287 71.58 -59.84 8.87
CA GLY A 287 72.87 -60.43 9.19
C GLY A 287 73.06 -61.88 8.73
N ASP A 288 71.98 -62.62 8.44
CA ASP A 288 72.10 -63.99 7.91
C ASP A 288 72.56 -64.02 6.44
N VAL A 289 73.21 -65.12 6.06
CA VAL A 289 73.50 -65.51 4.68
C VAL A 289 72.73 -66.79 4.36
N VAL A 290 71.95 -66.79 3.29
CA VAL A 290 71.22 -67.97 2.82
C VAL A 290 71.60 -68.31 1.39
N GLY A 291 71.74 -69.60 1.09
CA GLY A 291 72.16 -70.06 -0.22
C GLY A 291 71.11 -70.91 -0.91
N CYS A 292 71.14 -70.88 -2.24
CA CYS A 292 70.37 -71.75 -3.10
C CYS A 292 71.29 -72.30 -4.19
N GLY A 293 71.26 -73.62 -4.39
CA GLY A 293 72.06 -74.28 -5.41
C GLY A 293 71.43 -75.59 -5.87
N VAL A 294 72.05 -76.21 -6.87
CA VAL A 294 71.59 -77.47 -7.47
C VAL A 294 72.81 -78.33 -7.75
N ASN A 295 72.80 -79.57 -7.28
CA ASN A 295 73.69 -80.59 -7.81
C ASN A 295 73.17 -80.99 -9.20
N LEU A 296 73.92 -80.64 -10.23
CA LEU A 296 73.50 -80.77 -11.63
C LEU A 296 73.46 -82.22 -12.11
N VAL A 297 74.16 -83.13 -11.41
CA VAL A 297 74.16 -84.57 -11.67
C VAL A 297 72.95 -85.26 -11.01
N SER A 298 72.77 -85.06 -9.70
CA SER A 298 71.70 -85.70 -8.91
C SER A 298 70.35 -84.99 -8.96
N ARG A 299 70.30 -83.78 -9.54
CA ARG A 299 69.11 -82.92 -9.63
C ARG A 299 68.59 -82.42 -8.28
N GLN A 300 69.37 -82.62 -7.22
CA GLN A 300 69.00 -82.23 -5.86
C GLN A 300 69.18 -80.73 -5.70
N ILE A 301 68.14 -80.03 -5.23
CA ILE A 301 68.26 -78.63 -4.81
C ILE A 301 68.90 -78.59 -3.41
N ILE A 302 69.71 -77.58 -3.18
CA ILE A 302 70.45 -77.36 -1.95
C ILE A 302 70.05 -75.99 -1.43
N TYR A 303 69.59 -75.95 -0.18
CA TYR A 303 69.37 -74.70 0.56
C TYR A 303 70.29 -74.68 1.77
N THR A 304 70.87 -73.52 2.08
CA THR A 304 71.75 -73.30 3.22
C THR A 304 71.30 -72.09 4.05
N LYS A 305 71.63 -72.10 5.35
CA LYS A 305 71.63 -70.90 6.19
C LYS A 305 72.96 -70.85 6.95
N ASN A 306 73.71 -69.77 6.83
CA ASN A 306 75.01 -69.54 7.47
C ASN A 306 75.96 -70.76 7.33
N GLY A 307 76.05 -71.28 6.10
CA GLY A 307 76.80 -72.50 5.75
C GLY A 307 76.16 -73.84 6.13
N GLN A 308 75.13 -73.87 6.99
CA GLN A 308 74.45 -75.11 7.34
C GLN A 308 73.43 -75.51 6.27
N ARG A 309 73.62 -76.69 5.68
CA ARG A 309 72.69 -77.32 4.72
C ARG A 309 71.36 -77.70 5.41
N LEU A 310 70.23 -77.39 4.76
CA LEU A 310 68.87 -77.51 5.35
C LEU A 310 68.09 -78.77 4.91
N ASP A 311 68.69 -79.61 4.08
CA ASP A 311 68.04 -80.64 3.29
C ASP A 311 68.17 -82.05 3.89
N ALA A 312 67.61 -82.23 5.08
CA ALA A 312 67.28 -83.57 5.60
C ALA A 312 66.23 -84.34 4.75
N ALA A 313 65.80 -83.79 3.61
CA ALA A 313 64.88 -84.39 2.65
C ALA A 313 65.48 -84.30 1.24
N THR A 314 65.34 -85.35 0.44
CA THR A 314 65.77 -85.38 -0.96
C THR A 314 64.81 -84.57 -1.83
N LEU A 315 65.06 -83.26 -1.92
CA LEU A 315 64.31 -82.31 -2.74
C LEU A 315 64.93 -82.22 -4.14
N PHE A 316 64.11 -82.38 -5.18
CA PHE A 316 64.57 -82.39 -6.58
C PHE A 316 63.93 -81.28 -7.42
N ILE A 317 64.59 -80.95 -8.54
CA ILE A 317 64.06 -80.10 -9.61
C ILE A 317 63.72 -80.90 -10.88
N SER A 318 62.83 -80.36 -11.70
CA SER A 318 62.56 -80.86 -13.05
C SER A 318 63.69 -80.49 -14.04
N PHE A 319 63.87 -81.31 -15.08
CA PHE A 319 64.90 -81.14 -16.11
C PHE A 319 64.39 -80.53 -17.42
N ALA A 320 63.07 -80.38 -17.57
CA ALA A 320 62.49 -79.72 -18.74
C ALA A 320 62.69 -78.20 -18.71
N ASP A 321 62.93 -77.65 -17.52
CA ASP A 321 62.71 -76.24 -17.23
C ASP A 321 63.98 -75.40 -17.32
N GLU A 322 63.83 -74.21 -17.91
CA GLU A 322 64.94 -73.26 -18.02
C GLU A 322 65.01 -72.38 -16.77
N LEU A 323 65.64 -72.93 -15.73
CA LEU A 323 65.71 -72.30 -14.41
C LEU A 323 66.79 -71.22 -14.29
N PHE A 324 66.37 -70.07 -13.77
CA PHE A 324 67.20 -68.92 -13.43
C PHE A 324 67.15 -68.68 -11.91
N PRO A 325 68.25 -68.22 -11.29
CA PRO A 325 68.22 -67.62 -9.96
C PRO A 325 67.14 -66.53 -9.89
N PHE A 326 66.25 -66.64 -8.92
CA PHE A 326 65.11 -65.75 -8.74
C PHE A 326 64.94 -65.42 -7.26
N VAL A 327 64.78 -64.13 -6.97
CA VAL A 327 64.72 -63.58 -5.60
C VAL A 327 63.49 -62.72 -5.50
N SER A 328 62.74 -62.84 -4.41
CA SER A 328 61.48 -62.12 -4.20
C SER A 328 61.47 -61.43 -2.85
N LEU A 329 61.08 -60.16 -2.83
CA LEU A 329 60.93 -59.33 -1.64
C LEU A 329 59.46 -58.90 -1.51
N TYR A 330 58.93 -58.92 -0.29
CA TYR A 330 57.61 -58.39 0.05
C TYR A 330 57.71 -57.38 1.18
N ASN A 331 56.90 -56.33 1.08
CA ASN A 331 56.86 -55.15 1.94
C ASN A 331 58.17 -54.31 1.98
N PRO A 332 58.08 -52.98 2.09
CA PRO A 332 59.26 -52.12 2.16
C PRO A 332 60.13 -52.40 3.40
N GLY A 333 61.43 -52.63 3.19
CA GLY A 333 62.43 -52.69 4.26
C GLY A 333 63.39 -53.87 4.23
N ALA A 334 63.22 -54.83 3.33
CA ALA A 334 64.29 -55.78 3.00
C ALA A 334 65.38 -55.10 2.16
N LYS A 335 66.64 -55.43 2.44
CA LYS A 335 67.80 -55.15 1.59
C LYS A 335 68.65 -56.43 1.53
N ILE A 336 69.07 -56.80 0.34
CA ILE A 336 69.85 -58.02 0.08
C ILE A 336 71.05 -57.70 -0.81
N ASP A 337 72.11 -58.49 -0.68
CA ASP A 337 73.22 -58.55 -1.62
C ASP A 337 73.35 -59.98 -2.16
N ALA A 338 73.62 -60.13 -3.46
CA ALA A 338 73.54 -61.40 -4.17
C ALA A 338 74.91 -61.82 -4.72
N ASN A 339 75.47 -62.89 -4.14
CA ASN A 339 76.80 -63.40 -4.46
C ASN A 339 76.72 -64.66 -5.32
N PHE A 340 77.09 -64.51 -6.60
CA PHE A 340 77.18 -65.62 -7.57
C PHE A 340 78.58 -66.26 -7.63
N GLY A 341 79.43 -65.98 -6.64
CA GLY A 341 80.78 -66.52 -6.53
C GLY A 341 81.84 -65.74 -7.32
N PRO A 342 83.09 -66.25 -7.39
CA PRO A 342 83.55 -67.52 -6.83
C PRO A 342 83.83 -67.47 -5.31
N ASN A 343 83.86 -66.27 -4.71
CA ASN A 343 84.19 -66.07 -3.30
C ASN A 343 82.92 -66.09 -2.43
N PHE A 344 82.45 -67.28 -2.06
CA PHE A 344 81.34 -67.46 -1.13
C PHE A 344 81.76 -67.19 0.32
N GLU A 345 80.83 -66.71 1.14
CA GLU A 345 81.06 -66.45 2.57
C GLU A 345 81.15 -67.77 3.35
N PHE A 346 80.39 -68.78 2.91
CA PHE A 346 80.42 -70.12 3.47
C PHE A 346 80.82 -71.18 2.44
N LYS A 347 81.46 -72.24 2.93
CA LYS A 347 81.68 -73.51 2.20
C LYS A 347 80.79 -74.55 2.86
N PHE A 348 80.03 -75.29 2.05
CA PHE A 348 78.97 -76.23 2.48
C PHE A 348 79.15 -77.62 1.84
#